data_AF-S8BRP9-F1
#
_entry.id   AF-S8BRP9-F1
#
_cell.length_a   1.000
_cell.length_b   1.000
_cell.length_c   1.000
_cell.angle_alpha   90.00
_cell.angle_beta   90.00
_cell.angle_gamma   90.00
#
_symmetry.space_group_name_H-M   'P 1'
#
loop_
_entity.id
_entity.type
_entity.pdbx_description
1 polymer ?
#
loop_
_entity_poly.entity_id
_entity_poly.type
_entity_poly.pdbx_seq_one_letter_code
_entity_poly.pdbx_strand_id
1 'polypeptide(L)'
;MADPAVGSPPQPRKSLLNASAAGAAFLVLVQMLSRLLTFVMNQTLIRYLSPAILGQAAQLELYMMTILFFSRESLRMALQRQAEASSEDKETPDAANQDPKTDSNDDKIIEGTSRGQAQTVVNSSYLAVPMGVAVIAGGWVLQQAYTRVSVSDSPAKPDDTTRYFQLSLAIYAVASLLELLSEPGFALAQQRMLYSLRAGCESMAVISNCAVTLAVTVAAARYYGTKAIKGPDSGLETLPFAIGQAVFALCLVIGYPFRLWAIAKRDGFSLGLKKIYSRARRITRREIRTGQSYYFHMPTVAIAGTMWFQSVIKHVLTQGDSMLVIWFASTEDQGIYALAANYGSLIARLLFKPIEETSRNLLSKLLNIDDNNNSVDGKIDGKGKEKAESASPSQENISEALTILHLILRFYTILSTLITCLGPTLAPLALRKVAGARWADSPAAQTLSTYCYYIPLLAVNGITEAFVQSVATTRDLGRQSVWMLWFSVVFGVASWGFVKKMGMGADGLVWANCVNMGMRILWSVVFIRGYFRRVGGGKRGVELEKIMPGGLLVTVAVGVGAVARRVVGEKGVMMDYVKGAGLAGVVGIVCLFSERHFFMDCYKLFKLARKR
;
A
#
# COMPACT_ATOMS: atom_id res chain seq x y z
N MET A 1 -46.95 -28.62 39.56
CA MET A 1 -46.04 -29.64 38.98
C MET A 1 -45.49 -29.04 37.70
N ALA A 2 -44.23 -28.64 37.71
CA ALA A 2 -43.55 -27.99 36.59
C ALA A 2 -42.54 -28.96 35.99
N ASP A 3 -42.55 -29.04 34.65
CA ASP A 3 -41.47 -29.36 33.70
C ASP A 3 -40.77 -30.74 33.74
N PRO A 4 -40.34 -31.27 32.56
CA PRO A 4 -39.19 -30.69 31.86
C PRO A 4 -39.34 -30.47 30.35
N ALA A 5 -38.84 -29.30 29.93
CA ALA A 5 -38.56 -28.91 28.56
C ALA A 5 -37.30 -29.59 28.00
N VAL A 6 -37.39 -29.99 26.72
CA VAL A 6 -36.32 -30.57 25.91
C VAL A 6 -35.30 -29.49 25.53
N GLY A 7 -34.05 -29.66 26.00
CA GLY A 7 -32.92 -28.80 25.63
C GLY A 7 -32.48 -29.02 24.18
N SER A 8 -32.30 -27.94 23.43
CA SER A 8 -31.68 -27.96 22.09
C SER A 8 -30.15 -28.13 22.22
N PRO A 9 -29.50 -28.91 21.33
CA PRO A 9 -28.07 -29.17 21.43
C PRO A 9 -27.24 -27.93 21.04
N PRO A 10 -26.05 -27.75 21.64
CA PRO A 10 -25.17 -26.62 21.34
C PRO A 10 -24.64 -26.74 19.90
N GLN A 11 -24.91 -25.74 19.06
CA GLN A 11 -24.31 -25.70 17.72
C GLN A 11 -22.77 -25.60 17.81
N PRO A 12 -22.02 -26.42 17.06
CA PRO A 12 -20.58 -26.50 17.22
C PRO A 12 -19.88 -25.29 16.61
N ARG A 13 -19.31 -24.41 17.46
CA ARG A 13 -18.43 -23.26 17.11
C ARG A 13 -17.33 -23.60 16.08
N LYS A 14 -16.97 -24.88 15.89
CA LYS A 14 -15.96 -25.36 14.94
C LYS A 14 -16.40 -25.27 13.46
N SER A 15 -17.70 -25.34 13.14
CA SER A 15 -18.16 -25.25 11.75
C SER A 15 -18.09 -23.82 11.19
N LEU A 16 -18.39 -22.83 12.03
CA LEU A 16 -18.29 -21.40 11.69
C LEU A 16 -16.84 -20.94 11.49
N LEU A 17 -15.90 -21.44 12.30
CA LEU A 17 -14.48 -21.15 12.14
C LEU A 17 -13.90 -21.77 10.86
N ASN A 18 -14.28 -23.01 10.52
CA ASN A 18 -13.85 -23.64 9.27
C ASN A 18 -14.49 -22.98 8.02
N ALA A 19 -15.75 -22.57 8.08
CA ALA A 19 -16.41 -21.83 7.01
C ALA A 19 -15.81 -20.41 6.83
N SER A 20 -15.48 -19.73 7.93
CA SER A 20 -14.79 -18.44 7.92
C SER A 20 -13.36 -18.56 7.38
N ALA A 21 -12.62 -19.60 7.77
CA ALA A 21 -11.27 -19.87 7.26
C ALA A 21 -11.28 -20.24 5.76
N ALA A 22 -12.25 -21.04 5.30
CA ALA A 22 -12.42 -21.35 3.88
C ALA A 22 -12.79 -20.10 3.05
N GLY A 23 -13.66 -19.24 3.58
CA GLY A 23 -14.00 -17.94 2.96
C GLY A 23 -12.81 -16.98 2.90
N ALA A 24 -12.01 -16.89 3.96
CA ALA A 24 -10.79 -16.10 4.00
C ALA A 24 -9.73 -16.63 3.01
N ALA A 25 -9.52 -17.95 2.96
CA ALA A 25 -8.62 -18.58 2.00
C ALA A 25 -9.06 -18.36 0.55
N PHE A 26 -10.37 -18.44 0.27
CA PHE A 26 -10.94 -18.14 -1.04
C PHE A 26 -10.71 -16.69 -1.46
N LEU A 27 -10.93 -15.72 -0.56
CA LEU A 27 -10.66 -14.30 -0.82
C LEU A 27 -9.17 -14.04 -1.10
N VAL A 28 -8.28 -14.66 -0.32
CA VAL A 28 -6.83 -14.57 -0.54
C VAL A 28 -6.47 -15.14 -1.91
N LEU A 29 -7.00 -16.31 -2.27
CA LEU A 29 -6.75 -16.94 -3.57
C LEU A 29 -7.23 -16.07 -4.74
N VAL A 30 -8.45 -15.52 -4.65
CA VAL A 30 -8.99 -14.61 -5.68
C VAL A 30 -8.13 -13.36 -5.81
N GLN A 31 -7.66 -12.79 -4.70
CA GLN A 31 -6.79 -11.62 -4.71
C GLN A 31 -5.41 -11.93 -5.30
N MET A 32 -4.84 -13.10 -5.00
CA MET A 32 -3.57 -13.54 -5.61
C MET A 32 -3.73 -13.76 -7.12
N LEU A 33 -4.82 -14.40 -7.55
CA LEU A 33 -5.09 -14.66 -8.97
C LEU A 33 -5.29 -13.36 -9.76
N SER A 34 -6.03 -12.40 -9.21
CA SER A 34 -6.21 -11.08 -9.81
C SER A 34 -4.88 -10.32 -9.96
N ARG A 35 -4.01 -10.38 -8.93
CA ARG A 35 -2.66 -9.79 -8.98
C ARG A 35 -1.76 -10.48 -10.01
N LEU A 36 -1.87 -11.80 -10.15
CA LEU A 36 -1.12 -12.53 -11.16
C LEU A 36 -1.59 -12.17 -12.58
N LEU A 37 -2.90 -12.10 -12.80
CA LEU A 37 -3.48 -11.72 -14.09
C LEU A 37 -3.04 -10.32 -14.51
N THR A 38 -3.17 -9.34 -13.62
CA THR A 38 -2.75 -7.95 -13.87
C THR A 38 -1.24 -7.85 -14.09
N PHE A 39 -0.44 -8.63 -13.37
CA PHE A 39 1.00 -8.75 -13.63
C PHE A 39 1.30 -9.27 -15.04
N VAL A 40 0.62 -10.33 -15.50
CA VAL A 40 0.81 -10.90 -16.85
C VAL A 40 0.40 -9.90 -17.95
N MET A 41 -0.67 -9.16 -17.74
CA MET A 41 -1.14 -8.14 -18.69
C MET A 41 -0.16 -6.96 -18.76
N ASN A 42 0.26 -6.43 -17.60
CA ASN A 42 1.28 -5.37 -17.54
C ASN A 42 2.62 -5.86 -18.12
N GLN A 43 2.97 -7.12 -17.93
CA GLN A 43 4.16 -7.71 -18.51
C GLN A 43 4.13 -7.73 -20.05
N THR A 44 2.96 -8.05 -20.60
CA THR A 44 2.75 -8.04 -22.06
C THR A 44 2.78 -6.61 -22.59
N LEU A 45 2.18 -5.67 -21.86
CA LEU A 45 2.16 -4.24 -22.17
C LEU A 45 3.59 -3.67 -22.28
N ILE A 46 4.46 -3.96 -21.30
CA ILE A 46 5.86 -3.47 -21.26
C ILE A 46 6.65 -3.81 -22.53
N ARG A 47 6.33 -4.92 -23.22
CA ARG A 47 7.00 -5.30 -24.47
C ARG A 47 6.75 -4.31 -25.62
N TYR A 48 5.68 -3.52 -25.53
CA TYR A 48 5.32 -2.51 -26.53
C TYR A 48 5.75 -1.09 -26.11
N LEU A 49 6.14 -0.89 -24.85
CA LEU A 49 6.47 0.43 -24.31
C LEU A 49 7.97 0.75 -24.44
N SER A 50 8.27 2.04 -24.46
CA SER A 50 9.62 2.61 -24.35
C SER A 50 9.83 3.13 -22.92
N PRO A 51 11.10 3.36 -22.50
CA PRO A 51 11.37 3.96 -21.21
C PRO A 51 10.73 5.34 -21.05
N ALA A 52 10.84 6.23 -22.04
CA ALA A 52 10.26 7.57 -21.96
C ALA A 52 8.74 7.55 -21.72
N ILE A 53 8.01 6.67 -22.41
CA ILE A 53 6.55 6.52 -22.22
C ILE A 53 6.23 6.02 -20.81
N LEU A 54 7.01 5.05 -20.32
CA LEU A 54 6.80 4.51 -18.97
C LEU A 54 7.07 5.58 -17.90
N GLY A 55 8.06 6.44 -18.11
CA GLY A 55 8.32 7.60 -17.26
C GLY A 55 7.17 8.61 -17.28
N GLN A 56 6.65 8.96 -18.46
CA GLN A 56 5.49 9.83 -18.60
C GLN A 56 4.23 9.23 -17.94
N ALA A 57 4.01 7.92 -18.07
CA ALA A 57 2.92 7.22 -17.40
C ALA A 57 3.04 7.29 -15.87
N ALA A 58 4.26 7.17 -15.31
CA ALA A 58 4.51 7.32 -13.89
C ALA A 58 4.20 8.75 -13.38
N GLN A 59 4.47 9.77 -14.19
CA GLN A 59 4.09 11.16 -13.86
C GLN A 59 2.56 11.34 -13.83
N LEU A 60 1.84 10.77 -14.80
CA LEU A 60 0.37 10.80 -14.83
C LEU A 60 -0.24 10.05 -13.64
N GLU A 61 0.35 8.92 -13.25
CA GLU A 61 -0.06 8.18 -12.06
C GLU A 61 0.14 9.01 -10.79
N LEU A 62 1.31 9.66 -10.62
CA LEU A 62 1.54 10.54 -9.46
C LEU A 62 0.55 11.72 -9.43
N TYR A 63 0.25 12.31 -10.58
CA TYR A 63 -0.72 13.40 -10.70
C TYR A 63 -2.10 12.96 -10.21
N MET A 64 -2.59 11.81 -10.70
CA MET A 64 -3.87 11.23 -10.27
C MET A 64 -3.89 10.88 -8.78
N MET A 65 -2.85 10.20 -8.29
CA MET A 65 -2.74 9.85 -6.87
C MET A 65 -2.77 11.09 -5.98
N THR A 66 -2.12 12.17 -6.41
CA THR A 66 -2.12 13.46 -5.71
C THR A 66 -3.53 14.07 -5.67
N ILE A 67 -4.24 14.12 -6.81
CA ILE A 67 -5.63 14.62 -6.86
C ILE A 67 -6.50 13.81 -5.90
N LEU A 68 -6.51 12.49 -6.04
CA LEU A 68 -7.38 11.62 -5.25
C LEU A 68 -7.05 11.74 -3.77
N PHE A 69 -5.77 11.68 -3.40
CA PHE A 69 -5.34 11.78 -2.01
C PHE A 69 -5.83 13.05 -1.33
N PHE A 70 -5.61 14.22 -1.95
CA PHE A 70 -6.05 15.50 -1.41
C PHE A 70 -7.56 15.69 -1.39
N SER A 71 -8.29 14.94 -2.22
CA SER A 71 -9.74 15.09 -2.38
C SER A 71 -10.55 14.22 -1.43
N ARG A 72 -10.10 12.99 -1.15
CA ARG A 72 -10.95 11.99 -0.45
C ARG A 72 -10.35 11.39 0.82
N GLU A 73 -9.02 11.39 0.99
CA GLU A 73 -8.40 10.56 2.03
C GLU A 73 -8.75 11.04 3.44
N SER A 74 -8.73 12.35 3.68
CA SER A 74 -9.16 12.92 4.96
C SER A 74 -10.63 12.69 5.25
N LEU A 75 -11.49 12.68 4.22
CA LEU A 75 -12.92 12.39 4.37
C LEU A 75 -13.14 10.93 4.76
N ARG A 76 -12.44 9.98 4.11
CA ARG A 76 -12.52 8.55 4.46
C ARG A 76 -12.13 8.32 5.91
N MET A 77 -11.07 8.96 6.40
CA MET A 77 -10.63 8.86 7.80
C MET A 77 -11.64 9.46 8.77
N ALA A 78 -12.21 10.63 8.46
CA ALA A 78 -13.23 11.26 9.30
C ALA A 78 -14.51 10.42 9.39
N LEU A 79 -14.92 9.81 8.27
CA LEU A 79 -16.10 8.95 8.18
C LEU A 79 -15.93 7.64 8.96
N GLN A 80 -14.74 7.06 8.96
CA GLN A 80 -14.43 5.86 9.75
C GLN A 80 -14.54 6.14 11.25
N ARG A 81 -13.95 7.24 11.74
CA ARG A 81 -14.06 7.63 13.15
C ARG A 81 -15.50 7.90 13.59
N GLN A 82 -16.31 8.49 12.71
CA GLN A 82 -17.72 8.71 13.01
C GLN A 82 -18.50 7.39 13.13
N ALA A 83 -18.17 6.39 12.31
CA ALA A 83 -18.79 5.07 12.41
C ALA A 83 -18.47 4.39 13.75
N GLU A 84 -17.21 4.45 14.19
CA GLU A 84 -16.74 3.91 15.47
C GLU A 84 -17.43 4.60 16.67
N ALA A 85 -17.47 5.93 16.70
CA ALA A 85 -18.15 6.67 17.77
C ALA A 85 -19.64 6.34 17.85
N SER A 86 -20.29 6.12 16.70
CA SER A 86 -21.73 5.78 16.65
C SER A 86 -22.05 4.34 17.05
N SER A 87 -21.06 3.43 17.06
CA SER A 87 -21.23 2.07 17.59
C SER A 87 -21.16 2.02 19.11
N GLU A 88 -20.36 2.88 19.74
CA GLU A 88 -20.24 2.95 21.21
C GLU A 88 -21.53 3.50 21.87
N ASP A 89 -22.21 4.44 21.21
CA ASP A 89 -23.48 5.01 21.69
C ASP A 89 -24.68 4.03 21.68
N LYS A 90 -24.52 2.80 21.14
CA LYS A 90 -25.59 1.79 21.11
C LYS A 90 -25.73 0.97 22.40
N GLU A 91 -24.86 1.14 23.38
CA GLU A 91 -24.86 0.33 24.62
C GLU A 91 -25.73 0.89 25.76
N THR A 92 -26.40 2.04 25.60
CA THR A 92 -27.40 2.51 26.60
C THR A 92 -28.80 1.92 26.31
N PRO A 93 -29.41 1.13 27.23
CA PRO A 93 -30.68 0.42 26.99
C PRO A 93 -31.94 1.30 26.88
N ASP A 94 -31.87 2.61 27.10
CA ASP A 94 -33.06 3.44 27.31
C ASP A 94 -33.72 3.97 26.02
N ALA A 95 -33.21 3.63 24.84
CA ALA A 95 -33.72 4.15 23.56
C ALA A 95 -34.63 3.18 22.78
N ALA A 96 -34.89 1.98 23.29
CA ALA A 96 -35.60 0.93 22.55
C ALA A 96 -37.14 1.01 22.59
N ASN A 97 -37.75 1.98 23.28
CA ASN A 97 -39.18 1.95 23.57
C ASN A 97 -39.96 3.26 23.29
N GLN A 98 -39.60 3.98 22.24
CA GLN A 98 -40.48 5.00 21.67
C GLN A 98 -40.48 4.90 20.15
N ASP A 99 -41.34 4.04 19.62
CA ASP A 99 -41.86 4.19 18.27
C ASP A 99 -42.50 5.59 18.15
N PRO A 100 -41.99 6.50 17.30
CA PRO A 100 -42.77 7.64 16.90
C PRO A 100 -43.86 7.11 15.96
N LYS A 101 -45.08 7.03 16.49
CA LYS A 101 -46.30 6.77 15.72
C LYS A 101 -46.31 7.64 14.46
N THR A 102 -46.38 6.96 13.31
CA THR A 102 -47.06 7.36 12.08
C THR A 102 -47.23 8.87 11.84
N ASP A 103 -46.19 9.49 11.28
CA ASP A 103 -46.37 10.64 10.40
C ASP A 103 -46.18 10.15 8.96
N SER A 104 -47.22 10.34 8.15
CA SER A 104 -47.34 9.98 6.74
C SER A 104 -46.41 10.81 5.85
N ASN A 105 -45.10 10.59 6.00
CA ASN A 105 -44.06 11.06 5.09
C ASN A 105 -42.90 10.06 5.15
N ASP A 106 -43.11 8.91 4.50
CA ASP A 106 -42.21 7.75 4.42
C ASP A 106 -40.82 8.07 3.79
N ASP A 107 -40.57 9.34 3.45
CA ASP A 107 -39.41 9.80 2.70
C ASP A 107 -38.44 10.68 3.53
N LYS A 108 -38.75 11.00 4.81
CA LYS A 108 -37.86 11.82 5.65
C LYS A 108 -36.79 10.99 6.35
N ILE A 109 -35.52 11.27 6.06
CA ILE A 109 -34.36 10.63 6.71
C ILE A 109 -34.02 11.38 8.00
N ILE A 110 -34.16 10.69 9.14
CA ILE A 110 -33.97 11.24 10.49
C ILE A 110 -32.59 10.87 11.05
N GLU A 111 -31.91 11.84 11.65
CA GLU A 111 -30.64 11.70 12.36
C GLU A 111 -30.69 10.64 13.49
N GLY A 112 -29.65 9.80 13.59
CA GLY A 112 -29.53 8.74 14.59
C GLY A 112 -30.18 7.39 14.23
N THR A 113 -30.80 7.27 13.05
CA THR A 113 -31.25 5.97 12.50
C THR A 113 -30.16 5.36 11.61
N SER A 114 -30.19 4.03 11.40
CA SER A 114 -29.30 3.34 10.43
C SER A 114 -29.38 3.94 9.02
N ARG A 115 -30.55 4.50 8.64
CA ARG A 115 -30.76 5.22 7.37
C ARG A 115 -30.11 6.61 7.36
N GLY A 116 -30.24 7.36 8.46
CA GLY A 116 -29.60 8.68 8.62
C GLY A 116 -28.07 8.61 8.65
N GLN A 117 -27.50 7.57 9.26
CA GLN A 117 -26.06 7.32 9.24
C GLN A 117 -25.56 7.06 7.82
N ALA A 118 -26.23 6.18 7.06
CA ALA A 118 -25.89 5.90 5.66
C ALA A 118 -25.96 7.17 4.80
N GLN A 119 -27.01 8.00 4.97
CA GLN A 119 -27.16 9.24 4.21
C GLN A 119 -26.10 10.29 4.62
N THR A 120 -25.69 10.33 5.88
CA THR A 120 -24.63 11.24 6.35
C THR A 120 -23.30 10.88 5.69
N VAL A 121 -23.00 9.59 5.56
CA VAL A 121 -21.80 9.11 4.86
C VAL A 121 -21.84 9.43 3.38
N VAL A 122 -22.97 9.16 2.71
CA VAL A 122 -23.17 9.48 1.29
C VAL A 122 -22.99 10.98 1.04
N ASN A 123 -23.72 11.83 1.77
CA ASN A 123 -23.66 13.28 1.59
C ASN A 123 -22.26 13.82 1.85
N SER A 124 -21.60 13.38 2.92
CA SER A 124 -20.26 13.86 3.26
C SER A 124 -19.22 13.40 2.22
N SER A 125 -19.37 12.20 1.66
CA SER A 125 -18.47 11.69 0.61
C SER A 125 -18.55 12.49 -0.68
N TYR A 126 -19.70 13.08 -1.00
CA TYR A 126 -19.84 13.98 -2.16
C TYR A 126 -18.98 15.24 -2.06
N LEU A 127 -18.53 15.64 -0.86
CA LEU A 127 -17.60 16.76 -0.68
C LEU A 127 -16.22 16.49 -1.31
N ALA A 128 -15.88 15.23 -1.60
CA ALA A 128 -14.65 14.88 -2.30
C ALA A 128 -14.60 15.42 -3.74
N VAL A 129 -15.75 15.53 -4.41
CA VAL A 129 -15.84 16.02 -5.81
C VAL A 129 -15.46 17.49 -5.95
N PRO A 130 -16.07 18.46 -5.22
CA PRO A 130 -15.67 19.86 -5.31
C PRO A 130 -14.22 20.08 -4.83
N MET A 131 -13.73 19.28 -3.87
CA MET A 131 -12.32 19.30 -3.49
C MET A 131 -11.41 18.86 -4.63
N GLY A 132 -11.77 17.81 -5.37
CA GLY A 132 -11.04 17.38 -6.57
C GLY A 132 -10.99 18.44 -7.66
N VAL A 133 -12.11 19.13 -7.91
CA VAL A 133 -12.15 20.27 -8.85
C VAL A 133 -11.19 21.37 -8.39
N ALA A 134 -11.17 21.71 -7.10
CA ALA A 134 -10.26 22.72 -6.56
C ALA A 134 -8.78 22.32 -6.70
N VAL A 135 -8.44 21.06 -6.44
CA VAL A 135 -7.06 20.55 -6.59
C VAL A 135 -6.62 20.55 -8.06
N ILE A 136 -7.50 20.13 -8.99
CA ILE A 136 -7.22 20.17 -10.43
C ILE A 136 -7.04 21.61 -10.92
N ALA A 137 -7.92 22.52 -10.50
CA ALA A 137 -7.82 23.95 -10.85
C ALA A 137 -6.52 24.56 -10.30
N GLY A 138 -6.17 24.27 -9.04
CA GLY A 138 -4.92 24.70 -8.43
C GLY A 138 -3.68 24.15 -9.17
N GLY A 139 -3.70 22.88 -9.54
CA GLY A 139 -2.64 22.26 -10.34
C GLY A 139 -2.48 22.89 -11.72
N TRP A 140 -3.59 23.19 -12.39
CA TRP A 140 -3.57 23.86 -13.69
C TRP A 140 -3.04 25.31 -13.61
N VAL A 141 -3.42 26.06 -12.57
CA VAL A 141 -2.87 27.40 -12.31
C VAL A 141 -1.37 27.32 -12.04
N LEU A 142 -0.92 26.36 -11.25
CA LEU A 142 0.50 26.16 -10.97
C LEU A 142 1.28 25.80 -12.23
N GLN A 143 0.72 24.95 -13.09
CA GLN A 143 1.30 24.60 -14.38
C GLN A 143 1.42 25.83 -15.29
N GLN A 144 0.40 26.68 -15.36
CA GLN A 144 0.49 27.96 -16.09
C GLN A 144 1.53 28.91 -15.51
N ALA A 145 1.64 28.99 -14.18
CA ALA A 145 2.65 29.81 -13.53
C ALA A 145 4.06 29.30 -13.87
N TYR A 146 4.27 27.99 -13.83
CA TYR A 146 5.53 27.35 -14.18
C TYR A 146 5.93 27.59 -15.64
N THR A 147 5.00 27.45 -16.58
CA THR A 147 5.29 27.71 -18.00
C THR A 147 5.59 29.18 -18.24
N ARG A 148 4.91 30.13 -17.59
CA ARG A 148 5.22 31.56 -17.71
C ARG A 148 6.61 31.91 -17.18
N VAL A 149 7.07 31.26 -16.12
CA VAL A 149 8.41 31.47 -15.55
C VAL A 149 9.50 30.78 -16.38
N SER A 150 9.22 29.61 -16.95
CA SER A 150 10.21 28.81 -17.70
C SER A 150 10.34 29.21 -19.18
N VAL A 151 9.35 29.90 -19.74
CA VAL A 151 9.35 30.36 -21.16
C VAL A 151 10.26 31.57 -21.38
N SER A 152 10.86 32.15 -20.33
CA SER A 152 11.86 33.22 -20.49
C SER A 152 13.20 32.76 -21.10
N ASP A 153 13.50 31.45 -21.14
CA ASP A 153 14.83 30.97 -21.57
C ASP A 153 14.87 30.11 -22.86
N SER A 154 13.74 29.80 -23.53
CA SER A 154 13.81 29.20 -24.88
C SER A 154 12.48 29.19 -25.65
N PRO A 155 12.41 29.76 -26.88
CA PRO A 155 11.23 29.72 -27.72
C PRO A 155 11.25 28.44 -28.59
N ALA A 156 11.04 27.28 -27.99
CA ALA A 156 10.80 26.06 -28.75
C ALA A 156 9.31 26.00 -29.17
N LYS A 157 9.05 25.70 -30.45
CA LYS A 157 7.69 25.50 -30.99
C LYS A 157 6.95 24.41 -30.18
N PRO A 158 5.62 24.49 -30.01
CA PRO A 158 4.86 23.43 -29.37
C PRO A 158 4.82 22.21 -30.28
N ASP A 159 5.76 21.28 -30.10
CA ASP A 159 5.78 19.98 -30.76
C ASP A 159 4.50 19.20 -30.43
N ASP A 160 3.98 18.43 -31.39
CA ASP A 160 2.74 17.64 -31.23
C ASP A 160 2.80 16.68 -30.04
N THR A 161 3.99 16.24 -29.62
CA THR A 161 4.24 15.47 -28.39
C THR A 161 3.71 16.15 -27.13
N THR A 162 3.79 17.48 -27.04
CA THR A 162 3.28 18.25 -25.89
C THR A 162 1.75 18.25 -25.85
N ARG A 163 1.10 18.24 -27.02
CA ARG A 163 -0.38 18.28 -27.11
C ARG A 163 -1.02 16.99 -26.63
N TYR A 164 -0.48 15.84 -27.00
CA TYR A 164 -1.01 14.55 -26.56
C TYR A 164 -0.76 14.26 -25.08
N PHE A 165 0.36 14.74 -24.53
CA PHE A 165 0.61 14.68 -23.09
C PHE A 165 -0.40 15.54 -22.32
N GLN A 166 -0.68 16.76 -22.78
CA GLN A 166 -1.72 17.63 -22.19
C GLN A 166 -3.13 17.00 -22.30
N LEU A 167 -3.45 16.37 -23.43
CA LEU A 167 -4.70 15.62 -23.59
C LEU A 167 -4.78 14.45 -22.60
N SER A 168 -3.68 13.71 -22.42
CA SER A 168 -3.59 12.63 -21.43
C SER A 168 -3.81 13.15 -20.01
N LEU A 169 -3.19 14.28 -19.66
CA LEU A 169 -3.38 14.95 -18.37
C LEU A 169 -4.86 15.34 -18.14
N ALA A 170 -5.53 15.88 -19.16
CA ALA A 170 -6.94 16.24 -19.11
C ALA A 170 -7.83 15.01 -18.92
N ILE A 171 -7.57 13.91 -19.65
CA ILE A 171 -8.31 12.65 -19.49
C ILE A 171 -8.10 12.09 -18.08
N TYR A 172 -6.87 12.12 -17.54
CA TYR A 172 -6.59 11.69 -16.16
C TYR A 172 -7.30 12.57 -15.12
N ALA A 173 -7.40 13.88 -15.35
CA ALA A 173 -8.16 14.79 -14.48
C ALA A 173 -9.65 14.45 -14.49
N VAL A 174 -10.24 14.20 -15.67
CA VAL A 174 -11.64 13.77 -15.81
C VAL A 174 -11.85 12.39 -15.18
N ALA A 175 -10.94 11.44 -15.41
CA ALA A 175 -10.98 10.11 -14.79
C ALA A 175 -10.91 10.20 -13.26
N SER A 176 -10.10 11.10 -12.72
CA SER A 176 -10.03 11.36 -11.27
C SER A 176 -11.36 11.90 -10.73
N LEU A 177 -12.01 12.83 -11.44
CA LEU A 177 -13.34 13.33 -11.05
C LEU A 177 -14.41 12.25 -11.12
N LEU A 178 -14.38 11.40 -12.15
CA LEU A 178 -15.27 10.24 -12.25
C LEU A 178 -15.03 9.29 -11.08
N GLU A 179 -13.79 8.97 -10.74
CA GLU A 179 -13.49 8.13 -9.59
C GLU A 179 -14.00 8.75 -8.29
N LEU A 180 -13.88 10.07 -8.10
CA LEU A 180 -14.43 10.78 -6.94
C LEU A 180 -15.96 10.71 -6.85
N LEU A 181 -16.67 10.60 -7.98
CA LEU A 181 -18.12 10.37 -7.98
C LEU A 181 -18.49 8.98 -7.45
N SER A 182 -17.57 8.01 -7.48
CA SER A 182 -17.77 6.67 -6.93
C SER A 182 -17.56 6.59 -5.41
N GLU A 183 -17.03 7.65 -4.78
CA GLU A 183 -16.75 7.70 -3.33
C GLU A 183 -17.93 7.41 -2.42
N PRO A 184 -19.14 7.92 -2.65
CA PRO A 184 -20.28 7.61 -1.78
C PRO A 184 -20.57 6.12 -1.70
N GLY A 185 -20.44 5.41 -2.83
CA GLY A 185 -20.60 3.96 -2.87
C GLY A 185 -19.48 3.23 -2.14
N PHE A 186 -18.25 3.68 -2.31
CA PHE A 186 -17.08 3.14 -1.60
C PHE A 186 -17.21 3.31 -0.08
N ALA A 187 -17.50 4.53 0.39
CA ALA A 187 -17.57 4.85 1.81
C ALA A 187 -18.69 4.08 2.51
N LEU A 188 -19.83 3.91 1.85
CA LEU A 188 -20.94 3.12 2.35
C LEU A 188 -20.59 1.62 2.42
N ALA A 189 -19.97 1.07 1.36
CA ALA A 189 -19.52 -0.32 1.36
C ALA A 189 -18.50 -0.59 2.47
N GLN A 190 -17.61 0.37 2.75
CA GLN A 190 -16.64 0.30 3.84
C GLN A 190 -17.31 0.34 5.21
N GLN A 191 -18.24 1.28 5.44
CA GLN A 191 -18.96 1.40 6.73
C GLN A 191 -19.78 0.15 7.04
N ARG A 192 -20.37 -0.48 6.01
CA ARG A 192 -21.17 -1.70 6.14
C ARG A 192 -20.34 -2.99 6.11
N MET A 193 -19.01 -2.89 6.06
CA MET A 193 -18.09 -4.05 6.00
C MET A 193 -18.37 -4.98 4.80
N LEU A 194 -18.88 -4.44 3.69
CA LEU A 194 -19.20 -5.19 2.47
C LEU A 194 -17.94 -5.44 1.62
N TYR A 195 -16.97 -6.12 2.24
CA TYR A 195 -15.64 -6.36 1.65
C TYR A 195 -15.69 -7.12 0.33
N SER A 196 -16.63 -8.04 0.15
CA SER A 196 -16.80 -8.83 -1.07
C SER A 196 -17.29 -7.98 -2.26
N LEU A 197 -18.26 -7.08 -2.02
CA LEU A 197 -18.76 -6.16 -3.04
C LEU A 197 -17.65 -5.20 -3.48
N ARG A 198 -16.94 -4.63 -2.51
CA ARG A 198 -15.80 -3.73 -2.75
C ARG A 198 -14.71 -4.42 -3.55
N ALA A 199 -14.25 -5.60 -3.09
CA ALA A 199 -13.20 -6.35 -3.75
C ALA A 199 -13.60 -6.73 -5.19
N GLY A 200 -14.87 -7.08 -5.43
CA GLY A 200 -15.39 -7.38 -6.77
C GLY A 200 -15.35 -6.17 -7.72
N CYS A 201 -15.85 -5.02 -7.27
CA CYS A 201 -15.85 -3.78 -8.07
C CYS A 201 -14.43 -3.30 -8.38
N GLU A 202 -13.54 -3.26 -7.38
CA GLU A 202 -12.15 -2.83 -7.56
C GLU A 202 -11.39 -3.79 -8.48
N SER A 203 -11.51 -5.11 -8.28
CA SER A 203 -10.82 -6.10 -9.12
C SER A 203 -11.27 -6.01 -10.58
N MET A 204 -12.58 -5.84 -10.83
CA MET A 204 -13.12 -5.67 -12.18
C MET A 204 -12.59 -4.39 -12.83
N ALA A 205 -12.52 -3.28 -12.09
CA ALA A 205 -11.98 -2.03 -12.61
C ALA A 205 -10.49 -2.16 -12.99
N VAL A 206 -9.67 -2.77 -12.12
CA VAL A 206 -8.23 -2.98 -12.40
C VAL A 206 -8.02 -3.89 -13.62
N ILE A 207 -8.76 -5.00 -13.71
CA ILE A 207 -8.65 -5.94 -14.83
C ILE A 207 -9.07 -5.25 -16.15
N SER A 208 -10.17 -4.50 -16.14
CA SER A 208 -10.64 -3.74 -17.31
C SER A 208 -9.63 -2.67 -17.74
N ASN A 209 -9.05 -1.94 -16.79
CA ASN A 209 -7.98 -0.96 -17.06
C ASN A 209 -6.81 -1.61 -17.80
N CYS A 210 -6.23 -2.67 -17.20
CA CYS A 210 -5.13 -3.41 -17.81
C CYS A 210 -5.50 -3.97 -19.20
N ALA A 211 -6.74 -4.48 -19.37
CA ALA A 211 -7.20 -5.06 -20.62
C ALA A 211 -7.29 -4.01 -21.72
N VAL A 212 -7.93 -2.87 -21.42
CA VAL A 212 -8.12 -1.79 -22.39
C VAL A 212 -6.80 -1.12 -22.71
N THR A 213 -5.95 -0.82 -21.71
CA THR A 213 -4.62 -0.26 -21.98
C THR A 213 -3.80 -1.18 -22.88
N LEU A 214 -3.81 -2.50 -22.63
CA LEU A 214 -3.13 -3.47 -23.50
C LEU A 214 -3.75 -3.51 -24.90
N ALA A 215 -5.08 -3.61 -25.00
CA ALA A 215 -5.78 -3.69 -26.29
C ALA A 215 -5.54 -2.46 -27.16
N VAL A 216 -5.64 -1.26 -26.57
CA VAL A 216 -5.38 0.02 -27.27
C VAL A 216 -3.91 0.13 -27.66
N THR A 217 -2.98 -0.25 -26.78
CA THR A 217 -1.54 -0.22 -27.09
C THR A 217 -1.18 -1.16 -28.24
N VAL A 218 -1.73 -2.38 -28.23
CA VAL A 218 -1.50 -3.36 -29.31
C VAL A 218 -2.18 -2.93 -30.61
N ALA A 219 -3.40 -2.38 -30.55
CA ALA A 219 -4.10 -1.87 -31.72
C ALA A 219 -3.35 -0.69 -32.35
N ALA A 220 -2.87 0.25 -31.54
CA ALA A 220 -2.03 1.36 -31.99
C ALA A 220 -0.74 0.84 -32.65
N ALA A 221 -0.11 -0.18 -32.07
CA ALA A 221 1.11 -0.79 -32.61
C ALA A 221 0.91 -1.47 -33.97
N ARG A 222 -0.29 -2.01 -34.20
CA ARG A 222 -0.66 -2.63 -35.48
C ARG A 222 -1.05 -1.60 -36.54
N TYR A 223 -1.79 -0.55 -36.16
CA TYR A 223 -2.37 0.39 -37.10
C TYR A 223 -1.38 1.41 -37.65
N TYR A 224 -0.55 2.01 -36.79
CA TYR A 224 0.47 2.98 -37.22
C TYR A 224 1.78 2.31 -37.69
N GLY A 225 1.82 0.97 -37.67
CA GLY A 225 3.02 0.18 -37.91
C GLY A 225 4.01 0.27 -36.75
N THR A 226 4.85 -0.75 -36.61
CA THR A 226 5.84 -0.78 -35.53
C THR A 226 6.81 0.40 -35.56
N LYS A 227 6.94 1.15 -36.68
CA LYS A 227 7.81 2.33 -36.78
C LYS A 227 7.24 3.61 -36.14
N ALA A 228 5.92 3.75 -36.05
CA ALA A 228 5.27 4.91 -35.45
C ALA A 228 4.98 4.77 -33.95
N ILE A 229 5.46 3.70 -33.31
CA ILE A 229 5.67 3.61 -31.85
C ILE A 229 7.19 3.47 -31.56
N LYS A 230 8.02 3.54 -32.61
CA LYS A 230 9.50 3.49 -32.51
C LYS A 230 10.11 4.90 -32.53
N GLY A 231 9.36 5.93 -32.90
CA GLY A 231 9.86 7.29 -32.97
C GLY A 231 9.51 8.10 -31.72
N PRO A 232 10.42 8.93 -31.18
CA PRO A 232 10.11 9.88 -30.11
C PRO A 232 9.07 10.97 -30.49
N ASP A 233 8.65 11.01 -31.76
CA ASP A 233 7.82 12.08 -32.34
C ASP A 233 6.33 11.74 -32.45
N SER A 234 5.94 10.48 -32.20
CA SER A 234 4.54 10.05 -32.20
C SER A 234 3.95 10.19 -30.80
N GLY A 235 3.53 11.40 -30.43
CA GLY A 235 2.94 11.68 -29.11
C GLY A 235 1.69 10.86 -28.71
N LEU A 236 1.21 9.95 -29.55
CA LEU A 236 0.06 9.06 -29.28
C LEU A 236 0.28 8.02 -28.17
N GLU A 237 1.50 7.92 -27.64
CA GLU A 237 1.95 6.80 -26.82
C GLU A 237 1.45 6.81 -25.35
N THR A 238 1.11 7.95 -24.78
CA THR A 238 0.57 8.05 -23.40
C THR A 238 -0.94 7.86 -23.31
N LEU A 239 -1.61 8.04 -24.45
CA LEU A 239 -3.07 8.02 -24.57
C LEU A 239 -3.71 6.66 -24.20
N PRO A 240 -3.11 5.49 -24.49
CA PRO A 240 -3.62 4.19 -24.04
C PRO A 240 -3.73 4.06 -22.52
N PHE A 241 -2.82 4.67 -21.76
CA PHE A 241 -2.89 4.67 -20.30
C PHE A 241 -4.04 5.56 -19.81
N ALA A 242 -4.21 6.72 -20.43
CA ALA A 242 -5.29 7.63 -20.09
C ALA A 242 -6.68 7.02 -20.37
N ILE A 243 -6.85 6.36 -21.51
CA ILE A 243 -8.09 5.62 -21.83
C ILE A 243 -8.33 4.49 -20.83
N GLY A 244 -7.30 3.71 -20.49
CA GLY A 244 -7.42 2.67 -19.48
C GLY A 244 -7.89 3.18 -18.13
N GLN A 245 -7.35 4.32 -17.69
CA GLN A 245 -7.76 4.96 -16.43
C GLN A 245 -9.17 5.56 -16.51
N ALA A 246 -9.59 6.08 -17.66
CA ALA A 246 -10.98 6.49 -17.85
C ALA A 246 -11.94 5.30 -17.74
N VAL A 247 -11.58 4.15 -18.29
CA VAL A 247 -12.36 2.90 -18.14
C VAL A 247 -12.35 2.41 -16.70
N PHE A 248 -11.21 2.49 -16.01
CA PHE A 248 -11.11 2.18 -14.57
C PHE A 248 -12.14 2.98 -13.78
N ALA A 249 -12.13 4.31 -13.93
CA ALA A 249 -13.05 5.20 -13.24
C ALA A 249 -14.51 4.92 -13.61
N LEU A 250 -14.79 4.67 -14.89
CA LEU A 250 -16.14 4.34 -15.36
C LEU A 250 -16.66 3.04 -14.75
N CYS A 251 -15.81 2.00 -14.66
CA CYS A 251 -16.16 0.74 -14.00
C CYS A 251 -16.54 0.94 -12.53
N LEU A 252 -15.89 1.86 -11.80
CA LEU A 252 -16.23 2.16 -10.41
C LEU A 252 -17.54 2.96 -10.31
N VAL A 253 -17.70 4.00 -11.13
CA VAL A 253 -18.92 4.85 -11.17
C VAL A 253 -20.17 4.05 -11.52
N ILE A 254 -20.05 3.05 -12.40
CA ILE A 254 -21.18 2.18 -12.75
C ILE A 254 -21.32 1.04 -11.73
N GLY A 255 -20.20 0.42 -11.34
CA GLY A 255 -20.18 -0.79 -10.53
C GLY A 255 -20.75 -0.61 -9.13
N TYR A 256 -20.41 0.49 -8.45
CA TYR A 256 -20.89 0.74 -7.09
C TYR A 256 -22.40 0.98 -7.04
N PRO A 257 -22.99 1.93 -7.80
CA PRO A 257 -24.43 2.13 -7.81
C PRO A 257 -25.19 0.88 -8.25
N PHE A 258 -24.72 0.16 -9.27
CA PHE A 258 -25.41 -1.05 -9.75
C PHE A 258 -25.52 -2.12 -8.66
N ARG A 259 -24.43 -2.39 -7.92
CA ARG A 259 -24.41 -3.39 -6.86
C ARG A 259 -25.11 -2.92 -5.58
N LEU A 260 -24.98 -1.63 -5.24
CA LEU A 260 -25.58 -1.05 -4.04
C LEU A 260 -27.06 -0.73 -4.22
N TRP A 261 -27.58 -0.58 -5.44
CA TRP A 261 -28.97 -0.24 -5.68
C TRP A 261 -29.95 -1.25 -5.08
N ALA A 262 -29.63 -2.56 -5.18
CA ALA A 262 -30.43 -3.62 -4.57
C ALA A 262 -30.45 -3.53 -3.04
N ILE A 263 -29.36 -3.07 -2.43
CA ILE A 263 -29.23 -2.91 -0.96
C ILE A 263 -29.91 -1.60 -0.52
N ALA A 264 -29.73 -0.52 -1.29
CA ALA A 264 -30.36 0.77 -1.08
C ALA A 264 -31.88 0.69 -1.09
N LYS A 265 -32.45 -0.08 -2.02
CA LYS A 265 -33.91 -0.30 -2.09
C LYS A 265 -34.44 -1.12 -0.92
N ARG A 266 -33.65 -2.07 -0.39
CA ARG A 266 -34.03 -2.89 0.78
C ARG A 266 -33.96 -2.10 2.08
N ASP A 267 -32.92 -1.28 2.23
CA ASP A 267 -32.66 -0.55 3.47
C ASP A 267 -33.28 0.85 3.50
N GLY A 268 -33.80 1.35 2.37
CA GLY A 268 -34.52 2.63 2.27
C GLY A 268 -33.63 3.88 2.35
N PHE A 269 -32.40 3.81 1.83
CA PHE A 269 -31.50 4.98 1.72
C PHE A 269 -31.28 5.38 0.25
N SER A 270 -30.95 6.65 0.00
CA SER A 270 -30.60 7.13 -1.34
C SER A 270 -29.09 7.10 -1.53
N LEU A 271 -28.64 6.71 -2.73
CA LEU A 271 -27.24 6.84 -3.15
C LEU A 271 -26.90 8.27 -3.59
N GLY A 272 -27.90 9.12 -3.81
CA GLY A 272 -27.75 10.53 -4.13
C GLY A 272 -27.87 11.44 -2.90
N LEU A 273 -27.54 12.72 -3.08
CA LEU A 273 -27.70 13.76 -2.06
C LEU A 273 -29.16 13.87 -1.61
N LYS A 274 -29.41 13.67 -0.31
CA LYS A 274 -30.75 13.86 0.28
C LYS A 274 -30.64 14.62 1.59
N LYS A 275 -31.60 15.51 1.84
CA LYS A 275 -31.67 16.32 3.07
C LYS A 275 -31.82 15.40 4.28
N ILE A 276 -31.00 15.61 5.30
CA ILE A 276 -31.09 14.94 6.59
C ILE A 276 -31.78 15.91 7.55
N TYR A 277 -32.75 15.41 8.30
CA TYR A 277 -33.46 16.21 9.30
C TYR A 277 -32.91 15.87 10.68
N SER A 278 -32.45 16.90 11.39
CA SER A 278 -32.01 16.72 12.77
C SER A 278 -33.18 16.23 13.63
N ARG A 279 -32.88 15.41 14.64
CA ARG A 279 -33.92 14.90 15.56
C ARG A 279 -34.57 16.10 16.26
N ALA A 280 -35.90 16.24 16.12
CA ALA A 280 -36.65 17.22 16.91
C ALA A 280 -36.47 16.86 18.40
N ARG A 281 -35.68 17.66 19.13
CA ARG A 281 -35.50 17.48 20.58
C ARG A 281 -36.72 18.10 21.25
N ARG A 282 -37.53 17.29 21.94
CA ARG A 282 -38.57 17.79 22.86
C ARG A 282 -37.86 18.46 24.03
N ILE A 283 -37.90 19.79 24.09
CA ILE A 283 -37.33 20.56 25.21
C ILE A 283 -38.40 20.76 26.29
N THR A 284 -39.69 20.89 25.92
CA THR A 284 -40.81 21.11 26.85
C THR A 284 -42.12 20.50 26.32
N ARG A 285 -43.12 20.25 27.19
CA ARG A 285 -44.44 19.62 26.85
C ARG A 285 -45.27 20.35 25.77
N ARG A 286 -44.89 21.59 25.40
CA ARG A 286 -45.62 22.47 24.47
C ARG A 286 -44.81 23.00 23.27
N GLU A 287 -43.52 22.71 23.16
CA GLU A 287 -42.69 23.29 22.10
C GLU A 287 -41.91 22.20 21.37
N ILE A 288 -42.33 21.92 20.12
CA ILE A 288 -41.63 21.05 19.19
C ILE A 288 -40.78 21.96 18.31
N ARG A 289 -39.49 22.09 18.61
CA ARG A 289 -38.56 22.75 17.69
C ARG A 289 -38.36 21.82 16.50
N THR A 290 -38.85 22.22 15.33
CA THR A 290 -38.59 21.52 14.07
C THR A 290 -37.08 21.40 13.89
N GLY A 291 -36.61 20.16 13.74
CA GLY A 291 -35.18 19.89 13.55
C GLY A 291 -34.67 20.63 12.32
N GLN A 292 -33.52 21.29 12.44
CA GLN A 292 -32.92 21.95 11.29
C GLN A 292 -32.52 20.90 10.25
N SER A 293 -32.88 21.16 8.99
CA SER A 293 -32.47 20.32 7.88
C SER A 293 -31.05 20.71 7.47
N TYR A 294 -30.13 19.75 7.44
CA TYR A 294 -28.76 19.95 6.99
C TYR A 294 -28.40 18.92 5.92
N TYR A 295 -27.57 19.34 4.97
CA TYR A 295 -26.99 18.42 3.97
C TYR A 295 -25.70 17.80 4.48
N PHE A 296 -24.87 18.59 5.16
CA PHE A 296 -23.57 18.20 5.67
C PHE A 296 -23.54 18.30 7.19
N HIS A 297 -23.06 17.25 7.84
CA HIS A 297 -22.84 17.25 9.27
C HIS A 297 -21.56 18.05 9.58
N MET A 298 -21.72 19.31 10.02
CA MET A 298 -20.61 20.24 10.23
C MET A 298 -19.49 19.72 11.16
N PRO A 299 -19.78 18.96 12.23
CA PRO A 299 -18.71 18.35 13.03
C PRO A 299 -17.83 17.37 12.23
N THR A 300 -18.43 16.60 11.31
CA THR A 300 -17.67 15.67 10.44
C THR A 300 -16.80 16.45 9.46
N VAL A 301 -17.32 17.56 8.90
CA VAL A 301 -16.56 18.44 7.99
C VAL A 301 -15.41 19.13 8.73
N ALA A 302 -15.61 19.59 9.96
CA ALA A 302 -14.56 20.21 10.76
C ALA A 302 -13.42 19.22 11.08
N ILE A 303 -13.77 17.98 11.47
CA ILE A 303 -12.78 16.92 11.69
C ILE A 303 -12.05 16.60 10.37
N ALA A 304 -12.78 16.45 9.26
CA ALA A 304 -12.18 16.22 7.95
C ALA A 304 -11.22 17.36 7.53
N GLY A 305 -11.55 18.61 7.85
CA GLY A 305 -10.69 19.77 7.60
C GLY A 305 -9.38 19.72 8.40
N THR A 306 -9.44 19.39 9.69
CA THR A 306 -8.22 19.22 10.51
C THR A 306 -7.36 18.05 10.02
N MET A 307 -7.98 16.93 9.66
CA MET A 307 -7.29 15.77 9.09
C MET A 307 -6.69 16.07 7.72
N TRP A 308 -7.33 16.91 6.92
CA TRP A 308 -6.84 17.30 5.59
C TRP A 308 -5.48 17.98 5.69
N PHE A 309 -5.31 18.93 6.61
CA PHE A 309 -4.01 19.60 6.81
C PHE A 309 -2.92 18.62 7.24
N GLN A 310 -3.25 17.68 8.13
CA GLN A 310 -2.33 16.61 8.52
C GLN A 310 -1.98 15.70 7.34
N SER A 311 -2.94 15.41 6.46
CA SER A 311 -2.73 14.61 5.26
C SER A 311 -1.78 15.29 4.28
N VAL A 312 -1.73 16.62 4.18
CA VAL A 312 -0.75 17.34 3.33
C VAL A 312 0.68 16.98 3.70
N ILE A 313 1.01 17.10 5.00
CA ILE A 313 2.33 16.74 5.52
C ILE A 313 2.60 15.27 5.24
N LYS A 314 1.60 14.41 5.45
CA LYS A 314 1.72 12.97 5.20
C LYS A 314 1.95 12.65 3.72
N HIS A 315 1.31 13.37 2.79
CA HIS A 315 1.48 13.17 1.34
C HIS A 315 2.90 13.48 0.91
N VAL A 316 3.43 14.62 1.37
CA VAL A 316 4.83 14.98 1.12
C VAL A 316 5.77 13.94 1.74
N LEU A 317 5.43 13.42 2.91
CA LEU A 317 6.23 12.41 3.59
C LEU A 317 6.21 11.04 2.89
N THR A 318 5.09 10.66 2.27
CA THR A 318 4.93 9.34 1.63
C THR A 318 5.28 9.34 0.15
N GLN A 319 5.02 10.43 -0.56
CA GLN A 319 5.27 10.58 -2.00
C GLN A 319 6.46 11.49 -2.31
N GLY A 320 7.13 12.04 -1.30
CA GLY A 320 8.26 12.94 -1.47
C GLY A 320 9.38 12.33 -2.30
N ASP A 321 9.69 11.05 -2.09
CA ASP A 321 10.73 10.36 -2.85
C ASP A 321 10.36 10.28 -4.35
N SER A 322 9.10 9.94 -4.66
CA SER A 322 8.58 9.92 -6.04
C SER A 322 8.57 11.31 -6.68
N MET A 323 8.20 12.35 -5.93
CA MET A 323 8.23 13.74 -6.39
C MET A 323 9.65 14.21 -6.73
N LEU A 324 10.62 13.90 -5.86
CA LEU A 324 12.03 14.24 -6.07
C LEU A 324 12.63 13.51 -7.27
N VAL A 325 12.25 12.25 -7.50
CA VAL A 325 12.61 11.51 -8.71
C VAL A 325 12.13 12.25 -9.97
N ILE A 326 10.87 12.72 -9.97
CA ILE A 326 10.31 13.42 -11.14
C ILE A 326 10.98 14.77 -11.37
N TRP A 327 11.36 15.49 -10.31
CA TRP A 327 12.01 16.79 -10.44
C TRP A 327 13.48 16.70 -10.89
N PHE A 328 14.22 15.69 -10.45
CA PHE A 328 15.66 15.62 -10.73
C PHE A 328 16.04 14.74 -11.93
N ALA A 329 15.25 13.69 -12.22
CA ALA A 329 15.58 12.73 -13.27
C ALA A 329 14.87 13.06 -14.60
N SER A 330 15.50 12.68 -15.71
CA SER A 330 14.89 12.79 -17.03
C SER A 330 13.69 11.84 -17.17
N THR A 331 12.79 12.09 -18.11
CA THR A 331 11.63 11.19 -18.38
C THR A 331 12.08 9.77 -18.76
N GLU A 332 13.21 9.64 -19.44
CA GLU A 332 13.83 8.36 -19.77
C GLU A 332 14.34 7.64 -18.51
N ASP A 333 15.10 8.34 -17.67
CA ASP A 333 15.62 7.81 -16.39
C ASP A 333 14.48 7.40 -15.44
N GLN A 334 13.39 8.18 -15.40
CA GLN A 334 12.21 7.86 -14.63
C GLN A 334 11.58 6.54 -15.07
N GLY A 335 11.49 6.30 -16.39
CA GLY A 335 10.99 5.04 -16.93
C GLY A 335 11.90 3.86 -16.67
N ILE A 336 13.22 4.05 -16.83
CA ILE A 336 14.22 3.03 -16.51
C ILE A 336 14.16 2.66 -15.02
N TYR A 337 14.14 3.66 -14.14
CA TYR A 337 14.00 3.46 -12.70
C TYR A 337 12.66 2.81 -12.34
N ALA A 338 11.54 3.24 -12.93
CA ALA A 338 10.23 2.66 -12.69
C ALA A 338 10.18 1.17 -13.10
N LEU A 339 10.80 0.81 -14.22
CA LEU A 339 10.93 -0.60 -14.64
C LEU A 339 11.76 -1.40 -13.63
N ALA A 340 12.94 -0.89 -13.28
CA ALA A 340 13.84 -1.54 -12.33
C ALA A 340 13.18 -1.71 -10.95
N ALA A 341 12.48 -0.68 -10.47
CA ALA A 341 11.72 -0.72 -9.23
C ALA A 341 10.55 -1.72 -9.30
N ASN A 342 9.85 -1.81 -10.44
CA ASN A 342 8.77 -2.78 -10.61
C ASN A 342 9.30 -4.23 -10.56
N TYR A 343 10.36 -4.58 -11.27
CA TYR A 343 10.90 -5.94 -11.21
C TYR A 343 11.66 -6.22 -9.91
N GLY A 344 12.52 -5.31 -9.50
CA GLY A 344 13.37 -5.47 -8.33
C GLY A 344 12.58 -5.54 -7.01
N SER A 345 11.48 -4.78 -6.89
CA SER A 345 10.61 -4.87 -5.70
C SER A 345 9.69 -6.09 -5.70
N LEU A 346 9.66 -6.92 -6.75
CA LEU A 346 8.75 -8.08 -6.82
C LEU A 346 8.97 -9.05 -5.66
N ILE A 347 10.25 -9.31 -5.32
CA ILE A 347 10.61 -10.16 -4.17
C ILE A 347 10.10 -9.52 -2.87
N ALA A 348 10.28 -8.20 -2.70
CA ALA A 348 9.76 -7.49 -1.55
C ALA A 348 8.23 -7.59 -1.45
N ARG A 349 7.52 -7.47 -2.59
CA ARG A 349 6.05 -7.50 -2.64
C ARG A 349 5.46 -8.89 -2.42
N LEU A 350 6.09 -9.93 -2.94
CA LEU A 350 5.57 -11.30 -2.90
C LEU A 350 6.04 -12.09 -1.69
N LEU A 351 7.22 -11.80 -1.15
CA LEU A 351 7.83 -12.55 -0.05
C LEU A 351 7.98 -11.71 1.22
N PHE A 352 8.65 -10.56 1.16
CA PHE A 352 8.96 -9.80 2.38
C PHE A 352 7.71 -9.20 3.01
N LYS A 353 6.89 -8.50 2.23
CA LYS A 353 5.69 -7.80 2.73
C LYS A 353 4.70 -8.71 3.49
N PRO A 354 4.32 -9.91 3.02
CA PRO A 354 3.47 -10.81 3.81
C PRO A 354 4.11 -11.26 5.13
N ILE A 355 5.43 -11.51 5.13
CA ILE A 355 6.17 -11.90 6.34
C ILE A 355 6.22 -10.71 7.32
N GLU A 356 6.48 -9.51 6.85
CA GLU A 356 6.47 -8.27 7.64
C GLU A 356 5.11 -8.03 8.30
N GLU A 357 4.02 -8.13 7.54
CA GLU A 357 2.65 -7.95 8.06
C GLU A 357 2.31 -9.00 9.13
N THR A 358 2.69 -10.26 8.90
CA THR A 358 2.48 -11.35 9.86
C THR A 358 3.34 -11.14 11.11
N SER A 359 4.60 -10.74 10.95
CA SER A 359 5.52 -10.48 12.06
C SER A 359 5.05 -9.34 12.94
N ARG A 360 4.53 -8.24 12.35
CA ARG A 360 3.98 -7.09 13.09
C ARG A 360 2.86 -7.54 14.03
N ASN A 361 1.92 -8.36 13.53
CA ASN A 361 0.79 -8.86 14.30
C ASN A 361 1.21 -9.86 15.39
N LEU A 362 2.28 -10.63 15.16
CA LEU A 362 2.80 -11.57 16.14
C LEU A 362 3.55 -10.83 17.26
N LEU A 363 4.42 -9.89 16.90
CA LEU A 363 5.18 -9.08 17.85
C LEU A 363 4.26 -8.19 18.68
N SER A 364 3.21 -7.60 18.10
CA SER A 364 2.26 -6.79 18.85
C SER A 364 1.53 -7.60 19.93
N LYS A 365 1.24 -8.88 19.68
CA LYS A 365 0.63 -9.79 20.69
C LYS A 365 1.60 -10.23 21.78
N LEU A 366 2.86 -10.48 21.43
CA LEU A 366 3.88 -10.90 22.39
C LEU A 366 4.34 -9.75 23.30
N LEU A 367 4.37 -8.53 22.76
CA LEU A 367 4.96 -7.37 23.42
C LEU A 367 3.91 -6.42 24.03
N ASN A 368 2.63 -6.50 23.59
CA ASN A 368 1.50 -5.81 24.22
C ASN A 368 0.52 -6.87 24.77
N ILE A 369 0.67 -7.27 26.03
CA ILE A 369 -0.34 -8.10 26.71
C ILE A 369 -1.32 -7.19 27.44
N ASP A 370 -2.59 -7.28 27.05
CA ASP A 370 -3.75 -6.95 27.87
C ASP A 370 -4.06 -8.13 28.82
N ASP A 371 -4.19 -7.84 30.10
CA ASP A 371 -4.59 -8.76 31.18
C ASP A 371 -6.01 -9.32 30.98
N ASN A 372 -6.16 -10.47 30.31
CA ASN A 372 -7.47 -11.14 30.30
C ASN A 372 -7.45 -12.66 30.45
N ASN A 373 -6.38 -13.24 31.02
CA ASN A 373 -6.31 -14.68 31.27
C ASN A 373 -5.90 -15.05 32.70
N ASN A 374 -6.42 -14.32 33.70
CA ASN A 374 -6.49 -14.81 35.09
C ASN A 374 -7.87 -14.53 35.68
N SER A 375 -8.88 -15.27 35.19
CA SER A 375 -10.16 -15.44 35.89
C SER A 375 -10.39 -16.92 36.17
N VAL A 376 -9.63 -17.45 37.12
CA VAL A 376 -10.07 -18.59 37.94
C VAL A 376 -9.75 -18.27 39.40
N ASP A 377 -10.83 -18.14 40.17
CA ASP A 377 -10.97 -18.16 41.63
C ASP A 377 -10.05 -17.30 42.51
N GLY A 378 -10.66 -16.32 43.19
CA GLY A 378 -10.04 -15.60 44.29
C GLY A 378 -10.90 -14.46 44.81
N LYS A 379 -11.70 -14.75 45.83
CA LYS A 379 -12.53 -13.82 46.60
C LYS A 379 -11.65 -12.78 47.34
N ILE A 380 -12.24 -11.62 47.64
CA ILE A 380 -11.97 -10.68 48.76
C ILE A 380 -11.39 -9.28 48.39
N ASP A 381 -12.28 -8.30 48.60
CA ASP A 381 -12.16 -6.94 49.18
C ASP A 381 -11.29 -5.83 48.58
N GLY A 382 -11.99 -4.77 48.15
CA GLY A 382 -12.03 -3.52 48.90
C GLY A 382 -10.76 -2.66 49.01
N LYS A 383 -10.77 -1.56 48.24
CA LYS A 383 -9.98 -0.31 48.34
C LYS A 383 -8.58 -0.29 47.69
N GLY A 384 -8.46 0.56 46.68
CA GLY A 384 -7.18 1.10 46.21
C GLY A 384 -7.24 1.55 44.74
N LYS A 385 -7.55 2.83 44.49
CA LYS A 385 -7.25 3.46 43.21
C LYS A 385 -5.73 3.65 43.14
N GLU A 386 -5.04 2.82 42.35
CA GLU A 386 -3.68 3.11 41.92
C GLU A 386 -3.56 3.00 40.39
N LYS A 387 -2.65 3.84 39.88
CA LYS A 387 -2.50 4.26 38.50
C LYS A 387 -2.26 3.09 37.56
N ALA A 388 -2.91 3.14 36.40
CA ALA A 388 -2.55 2.36 35.22
C ALA A 388 -1.15 2.79 34.71
N GLU A 389 -0.10 2.27 35.32
CA GLU A 389 1.24 2.24 34.72
C GLU A 389 1.33 1.00 33.82
N SER A 390 1.75 1.22 32.58
CA SER A 390 1.89 0.24 31.52
C SER A 390 2.59 -1.04 32.01
N ALA A 391 1.86 -2.17 32.04
CA ALA A 391 2.42 -3.48 32.35
C ALA A 391 3.57 -3.81 31.39
N SER A 392 4.77 -4.04 31.92
CA SER A 392 5.94 -4.45 31.14
C SER A 392 5.77 -5.91 30.66
N PRO A 393 6.11 -6.24 29.40
CA PRO A 393 6.00 -7.60 28.89
C PRO A 393 6.88 -8.59 29.68
N SER A 394 6.41 -9.83 29.86
CA SER A 394 7.15 -10.87 30.59
C SER A 394 8.52 -11.16 29.93
N GLN A 395 9.53 -11.51 30.72
CA GLN A 395 10.88 -11.78 30.20
C GLN A 395 10.92 -12.93 29.17
N GLU A 396 9.99 -13.86 29.27
CA GLU A 396 9.85 -14.99 28.34
C GLU A 396 9.35 -14.53 26.97
N ASN A 397 8.30 -13.71 26.92
CA ASN A 397 7.75 -13.17 25.66
C ASN A 397 8.76 -12.28 24.93
N ILE A 398 9.56 -11.51 25.67
CA ILE A 398 10.64 -10.69 25.10
C ILE A 398 11.70 -11.57 24.45
N SER A 399 12.04 -12.70 25.09
CA SER A 399 13.03 -13.65 24.54
C SER A 399 12.51 -14.39 23.32
N GLU A 400 11.22 -14.72 23.29
CA GLU A 400 10.56 -15.34 22.15
C GLU A 400 10.47 -14.37 20.96
N ALA A 401 10.05 -13.12 21.20
CA ALA A 401 10.01 -12.08 20.17
C ALA A 401 11.39 -11.78 19.58
N LEU A 402 12.45 -11.74 20.40
CA LEU A 402 13.83 -11.64 19.91
C LEU A 402 14.22 -12.84 19.06
N THR A 403 13.93 -14.06 19.51
CA THR A 403 14.25 -15.29 18.77
C THR A 403 13.59 -15.30 17.39
N ILE A 404 12.31 -14.89 17.31
CA ILE A 404 11.58 -14.76 16.04
C ILE A 404 12.23 -13.70 15.14
N LEU A 405 12.57 -12.54 15.71
CA LEU A 405 13.23 -11.46 14.96
C LEU A 405 14.58 -11.92 14.39
N HIS A 406 15.41 -12.58 15.20
CA HIS A 406 16.69 -13.16 14.78
C HIS A 406 16.51 -14.21 13.68
N LEU A 407 15.49 -15.07 13.78
CA LEU A 407 15.17 -16.08 12.77
C LEU A 407 14.83 -15.44 11.41
N ILE A 408 13.94 -14.44 11.42
CA ILE A 408 13.51 -13.75 10.19
C ILE A 408 14.67 -12.96 9.58
N LEU A 409 15.42 -12.20 10.40
CA LEU A 409 16.58 -11.45 9.90
C LEU A 409 17.64 -12.38 9.32
N ARG A 410 17.92 -13.52 9.95
CA ARG A 410 18.86 -14.52 9.41
C ARG A 410 18.38 -15.12 8.08
N PHE A 411 17.09 -15.44 7.97
CA PHE A 411 16.51 -15.88 6.70
C PHE A 411 16.69 -14.80 5.61
N TYR A 412 16.43 -13.54 5.95
CA TYR A 412 16.58 -12.42 5.02
C TYR A 412 18.03 -12.16 4.63
N THR A 413 19.00 -12.26 5.54
CA THR A 413 20.42 -12.07 5.20
C THR A 413 20.96 -13.19 4.32
N ILE A 414 20.55 -14.44 4.56
CA ILE A 414 20.88 -15.58 3.68
C ILE A 414 20.33 -15.31 2.27
N LEU A 415 19.03 -15.01 2.15
CA LEU A 415 18.41 -14.74 0.86
C LEU A 415 19.03 -13.51 0.17
N SER A 416 19.31 -12.45 0.92
CA SER A 416 19.97 -11.23 0.44
C SER A 416 21.37 -11.50 -0.09
N THR A 417 22.12 -12.43 0.52
CA THR A 417 23.44 -12.84 0.06
C THR A 417 23.35 -13.55 -1.30
N LEU A 418 22.36 -14.42 -1.48
CA LEU A 418 22.08 -15.08 -2.76
C LEU A 418 21.70 -14.07 -3.85
N ILE A 419 20.81 -13.13 -3.53
CA ILE A 419 20.34 -12.09 -4.46
C ILE A 419 21.48 -11.14 -4.83
N THR A 420 22.33 -10.74 -3.89
CA THR A 420 23.45 -9.83 -4.17
C THR A 420 24.55 -10.51 -4.99
N CYS A 421 24.74 -11.81 -4.78
CA CYS A 421 25.69 -12.63 -5.53
C CYS A 421 25.25 -12.85 -6.98
N LEU A 422 24.04 -13.38 -7.17
CA LEU A 422 23.55 -13.88 -8.46
C LEU A 422 22.67 -12.86 -9.18
N GLY A 423 21.97 -12.01 -8.44
CA GLY A 423 21.02 -11.03 -8.97
C GLY A 423 21.62 -10.12 -10.02
N PRO A 424 22.75 -9.41 -9.79
CA PRO A 424 23.35 -8.54 -10.79
C PRO A 424 23.70 -9.24 -12.10
N THR A 425 24.01 -10.54 -12.07
CA THR A 425 24.36 -11.32 -13.26
C THR A 425 23.16 -11.97 -13.94
N LEU A 426 22.13 -12.35 -13.17
CA LEU A 426 20.93 -13.00 -13.69
C LEU A 426 19.83 -12.00 -14.07
N ALA A 427 19.86 -10.78 -13.53
CA ALA A 427 18.86 -9.74 -13.77
C ALA A 427 18.74 -9.34 -15.25
N PRO A 428 19.85 -9.06 -15.99
CA PRO A 428 19.76 -8.77 -17.43
C PRO A 428 19.19 -9.94 -18.24
N LEU A 429 19.58 -11.17 -17.91
CA LEU A 429 19.09 -12.39 -18.56
C LEU A 429 17.59 -12.58 -18.32
N ALA A 430 17.15 -12.42 -17.08
CA ALA A 430 15.74 -12.48 -16.70
C ALA A 430 14.94 -11.38 -17.41
N LEU A 431 15.45 -10.16 -17.47
CA LEU A 431 14.81 -9.03 -18.14
C LEU A 431 14.61 -9.30 -19.63
N ARG A 432 15.63 -9.87 -20.31
CA ARG A 432 15.54 -10.23 -21.73
C ARG A 432 14.42 -11.23 -22.03
N LYS A 433 14.22 -12.23 -21.16
CA LYS A 433 13.13 -13.22 -21.30
C LYS A 433 11.76 -12.61 -21.02
N VAL A 434 11.68 -11.75 -20.00
CA VAL A 434 10.43 -11.25 -19.45
C VAL A 434 9.95 -10.02 -20.22
N ALA A 435 10.73 -8.94 -20.21
CA ALA A 435 10.43 -7.65 -20.85
C ALA A 435 10.86 -7.56 -22.33
N GLY A 436 11.77 -8.43 -22.77
CA GLY A 436 12.25 -8.49 -24.16
C GLY A 436 13.58 -7.78 -24.40
N ALA A 437 14.15 -7.95 -25.59
CA ALA A 437 15.47 -7.45 -25.95
C ALA A 437 15.59 -5.91 -25.84
N ARG A 438 14.53 -5.17 -26.19
CA ARG A 438 14.50 -3.69 -26.11
C ARG A 438 14.89 -3.14 -24.73
N TRP A 439 14.46 -3.81 -23.66
CA TRP A 439 14.75 -3.40 -22.28
C TRP A 439 16.04 -4.00 -21.75
N ALA A 440 16.47 -5.14 -22.30
CA ALA A 440 17.74 -5.77 -21.93
C ALA A 440 18.95 -5.08 -22.56
N ASP A 441 18.78 -4.52 -23.76
CA ASP A 441 19.82 -3.80 -24.51
C ASP A 441 19.87 -2.30 -24.12
N SER A 442 18.94 -1.82 -23.28
CA SER A 442 18.94 -0.46 -22.74
C SER A 442 19.61 -0.40 -21.36
N PRO A 443 19.91 0.81 -20.82
CA PRO A 443 20.50 0.95 -19.48
C PRO A 443 19.65 0.33 -18.36
N ALA A 444 18.39 -0.02 -18.63
CA ALA A 444 17.50 -0.68 -17.66
C ALA A 444 18.00 -2.04 -17.16
N ALA A 445 18.75 -2.80 -17.98
CA ALA A 445 19.37 -4.02 -17.51
C ALA A 445 20.43 -3.76 -16.43
N GLN A 446 21.23 -2.71 -16.61
CA GLN A 446 22.23 -2.30 -15.64
C GLN A 446 21.56 -1.74 -14.38
N THR A 447 20.53 -0.90 -14.51
CA THR A 447 19.78 -0.37 -13.36
C THR A 447 19.09 -1.47 -12.56
N LEU A 448 18.53 -2.48 -13.22
CA LEU A 448 17.97 -3.64 -12.53
C LEU A 448 19.06 -4.44 -11.79
N SER A 449 20.26 -4.53 -12.35
CA SER A 449 21.41 -5.17 -11.71
C SER A 449 21.87 -4.39 -10.47
N THR A 450 21.91 -3.06 -10.56
CA THR A 450 22.18 -2.16 -9.42
C THR A 450 21.08 -2.28 -8.36
N TYR A 451 19.82 -2.43 -8.76
CA TYR A 451 18.69 -2.63 -7.85
C TYR A 451 18.83 -3.91 -7.02
N CYS A 452 19.55 -4.93 -7.49
CA CYS A 452 19.80 -6.13 -6.69
C CYS A 452 20.57 -5.84 -5.39
N TYR A 453 21.38 -4.76 -5.33
CA TYR A 453 22.04 -4.31 -4.08
C TYR A 453 21.08 -3.57 -3.14
N TYR A 454 19.96 -3.07 -3.67
CA TYR A 454 18.94 -2.38 -2.89
C TYR A 454 17.98 -3.37 -2.20
N ILE A 455 17.74 -4.54 -2.79
CA ILE A 455 16.84 -5.58 -2.23
C ILE A 455 17.19 -6.00 -0.78
N PRO A 456 18.47 -6.23 -0.41
CA PRO A 456 18.85 -6.49 0.97
C PRO A 456 18.42 -5.39 1.95
N LEU A 457 18.53 -4.12 1.55
CA LEU A 457 18.14 -3.00 2.38
C LEU A 457 16.63 -2.97 2.58
N LEU A 458 15.85 -3.26 1.53
CA LEU A 458 14.39 -3.41 1.64
C LEU A 458 14.00 -4.50 2.64
N ALA A 459 14.66 -5.66 2.59
CA ALA A 459 14.39 -6.78 3.49
C ALA A 459 14.61 -6.41 4.96
N VAL A 460 15.77 -5.82 5.27
CA VAL A 460 16.12 -5.42 6.66
C VAL A 460 15.26 -4.25 7.12
N ASN A 461 15.00 -3.27 6.25
CA ASN A 461 14.14 -2.13 6.58
C ASN A 461 12.72 -2.59 6.94
N GLY A 462 12.11 -3.44 6.12
CA GLY A 462 10.73 -3.87 6.32
C GLY A 462 10.50 -4.58 7.65
N ILE A 463 11.37 -5.51 8.04
CA ILE A 463 11.23 -6.23 9.32
C ILE A 463 11.56 -5.34 10.54
N THR A 464 12.54 -4.45 10.43
CA THR A 464 12.88 -3.53 11.53
C THR A 464 11.80 -2.47 11.74
N GLU A 465 11.18 -1.97 10.67
CA GLU A 465 10.02 -1.09 10.75
C GLU A 465 8.77 -1.81 11.25
N ALA A 466 8.55 -3.08 10.87
CA ALA A 466 7.47 -3.89 11.42
C ALA A 466 7.61 -4.06 12.95
N PHE A 467 8.83 -4.26 13.45
CA PHE A 467 9.10 -4.25 14.89
C PHE A 467 8.76 -2.89 15.51
N VAL A 468 9.30 -1.79 14.97
CA VAL A 468 9.03 -0.44 15.50
C VAL A 468 7.52 -0.19 15.58
N GLN A 469 6.78 -0.48 14.51
CA GLN A 469 5.33 -0.26 14.45
C GLN A 469 4.55 -1.13 15.44
N SER A 470 5.07 -2.30 15.82
CA SER A 470 4.40 -3.19 16.78
C SER A 470 4.53 -2.73 18.25
N VAL A 471 5.55 -1.91 18.55
CA VAL A 471 5.95 -1.54 19.91
C VAL A 471 5.92 -0.02 20.16
N ALA A 472 5.99 0.79 19.11
CA ALA A 472 6.11 2.24 19.22
C ALA A 472 4.82 2.87 19.76
N THR A 473 5.00 3.78 20.71
CA THR A 473 3.92 4.65 21.20
C THR A 473 3.54 5.71 20.17
N THR A 474 2.38 6.36 20.33
CA THR A 474 1.94 7.47 19.46
C THR A 474 2.98 8.60 19.37
N ARG A 475 3.70 8.88 20.46
CA ARG A 475 4.80 9.87 20.50
C ARG A 475 6.01 9.41 19.70
N ASP A 476 6.36 8.13 19.79
CA ASP A 476 7.47 7.55 19.03
C ASP A 476 7.17 7.52 17.52
N LEU A 477 5.93 7.22 17.12
CA LEU A 477 5.45 7.28 15.73
C LEU A 477 5.47 8.72 15.18
N GLY A 478 5.10 9.70 16.00
CA GLY A 478 5.22 11.12 15.66
C GLY A 478 6.68 11.52 15.42
N ARG A 479 7.58 11.10 16.31
CA ARG A 479 9.03 11.33 16.13
C ARG A 479 9.57 10.61 14.88
N GLN A 480 9.12 9.39 14.61
CA GLN A 480 9.48 8.66 13.38
C GLN A 480 9.06 9.46 12.14
N SER A 481 7.88 10.06 12.16
CA SER A 481 7.36 10.86 11.05
C SER A 481 8.21 12.09 10.77
N VAL A 482 8.71 12.76 11.81
CA VAL A 482 9.67 13.88 11.67
C VAL A 482 11.02 13.41 11.12
N TRP A 483 11.53 12.26 11.57
CA TRP A 483 12.77 11.69 11.01
C TRP A 483 12.62 11.26 9.56
N MET A 484 11.46 10.72 9.17
CA MET A 484 11.16 10.41 7.77
C MET A 484 11.24 11.66 6.88
N LEU A 485 10.86 12.84 7.38
CA LEU A 485 10.97 14.09 6.62
C LEU A 485 12.44 14.44 6.35
N TRP A 486 13.29 14.31 7.36
CA TRP A 486 14.73 14.49 7.22
C TRP A 486 15.35 13.49 6.24
N PHE A 487 14.90 12.24 6.25
CA PHE A 487 15.38 11.23 5.31
C PHE A 487 15.02 11.57 3.86
N SER A 488 13.82 12.09 3.59
CA SER A 488 13.45 12.58 2.26
C SER A 488 14.29 13.78 1.81
N VAL A 489 14.68 14.68 2.72
CA VAL A 489 15.62 15.78 2.39
C VAL A 489 16.98 15.22 1.99
N VAL A 490 17.52 14.27 2.76
CA VAL A 490 18.80 13.63 2.43
C VAL A 490 18.71 12.84 1.13
N PHE A 491 17.60 12.14 0.89
CA PHE A 491 17.31 11.47 -0.38
C PHE A 491 17.31 12.46 -1.56
N GLY A 492 16.71 13.64 -1.39
CA GLY A 492 16.72 14.70 -2.41
C GLY A 492 18.14 15.20 -2.72
N VAL A 493 18.94 15.46 -1.69
CA VAL A 493 20.35 15.88 -1.84
C VAL A 493 21.19 14.79 -2.50
N ALA A 494 21.02 13.53 -2.07
CA ALA A 494 21.70 12.38 -2.67
C ALA A 494 21.28 12.17 -4.13
N SER A 495 19.99 12.29 -4.44
CA SER A 495 19.46 12.20 -5.80
C SER A 495 20.04 13.30 -6.69
N TRP A 496 20.06 14.55 -6.22
CA TRP A 496 20.70 15.64 -6.95
C TRP A 496 22.20 15.37 -7.19
N GLY A 497 22.92 14.88 -6.16
CA GLY A 497 24.33 14.53 -6.27
C GLY A 497 24.61 13.40 -7.28
N PHE A 498 23.91 12.26 -7.16
CA PHE A 498 24.15 11.11 -8.04
C PHE A 498 23.62 11.33 -9.46
N VAL A 499 22.47 11.97 -9.62
CA VAL A 499 21.84 12.17 -10.93
C VAL A 499 22.46 13.34 -11.68
N LYS A 500 22.57 14.54 -11.07
CA LYS A 500 23.05 15.75 -11.76
C LYS A 500 24.56 15.89 -11.75
N LYS A 501 25.23 15.66 -10.61
CA LYS A 501 26.68 15.90 -10.48
C LYS A 501 27.52 14.74 -11.01
N MET A 502 27.07 13.49 -10.80
CA MET A 502 27.79 12.29 -11.27
C MET A 502 27.27 11.74 -12.60
N GLY A 503 26.15 12.27 -13.14
CA GLY A 503 25.60 11.83 -14.42
C GLY A 503 25.12 10.38 -14.43
N MET A 504 24.83 9.79 -13.26
CA MET A 504 24.49 8.35 -13.14
C MET A 504 23.03 8.03 -13.52
N GLY A 505 22.22 9.02 -13.91
CA GLY A 505 20.83 8.84 -14.37
C GLY A 505 20.00 7.97 -13.42
N ALA A 506 19.29 6.98 -13.97
CA ALA A 506 18.49 6.02 -13.20
C ALA A 506 19.27 5.21 -12.16
N ASP A 507 20.55 4.86 -12.39
CA ASP A 507 21.39 4.16 -11.40
C ASP A 507 21.63 5.03 -10.17
N GLY A 508 21.78 6.35 -10.39
CA GLY A 508 21.93 7.32 -9.31
C GLY A 508 20.71 7.38 -8.38
N LEU A 509 19.50 7.22 -8.91
CA LEU A 509 18.27 7.14 -8.11
C LEU A 509 18.23 5.88 -7.24
N VAL A 510 18.73 4.75 -7.75
CA VAL A 510 18.82 3.51 -6.95
C VAL A 510 19.78 3.72 -5.78
N TRP A 511 20.96 4.29 -6.02
CA TRP A 511 21.92 4.58 -4.95
C TRP A 511 21.40 5.61 -3.94
N ALA A 512 20.69 6.65 -4.39
CA ALA A 512 20.01 7.58 -3.49
C ALA A 512 19.02 6.87 -2.57
N ASN A 513 18.25 5.92 -3.12
CA ASN A 513 17.33 5.09 -2.33
C ASN A 513 18.06 4.14 -1.38
N CYS A 514 19.23 3.60 -1.76
CA CYS A 514 20.07 2.83 -0.85
C CYS A 514 20.50 3.67 0.36
N VAL A 515 20.91 4.93 0.16
CA VAL A 515 21.24 5.85 1.25
C VAL A 515 20.04 6.09 2.15
N ASN A 516 18.87 6.39 1.55
CA ASN A 516 17.62 6.62 2.29
C ASN A 516 17.25 5.40 3.16
N MET A 517 17.24 4.19 2.58
CA MET A 517 16.94 2.97 3.33
C MET A 517 17.99 2.65 4.38
N GLY A 518 19.28 2.91 4.12
CA GLY A 518 20.35 2.77 5.10
C GLY A 518 20.13 3.63 6.34
N MET A 519 19.74 4.89 6.17
CA MET A 519 19.40 5.79 7.27
C MET A 519 18.17 5.32 8.05
N ARG A 520 17.13 4.86 7.34
CA ARG A 520 15.92 4.31 7.97
C ARG A 520 16.23 3.08 8.81
N ILE A 521 17.05 2.16 8.30
CA ILE A 521 17.51 0.98 9.05
C ILE A 521 18.29 1.42 10.29
N LEU A 522 19.22 2.37 10.16
CA LEU A 522 20.01 2.85 11.30
C LEU A 522 19.10 3.41 12.40
N TRP A 523 18.12 4.23 12.02
CA TRP A 523 17.15 4.79 12.97
C TRP A 523 16.32 3.71 13.65
N SER A 524 15.79 2.74 12.90
CA SER A 524 15.01 1.63 13.45
C SER A 524 15.86 0.77 14.38
N VAL A 525 17.11 0.47 14.03
CA VAL A 525 18.04 -0.29 14.89
C VAL A 525 18.37 0.47 16.18
N VAL A 526 18.57 1.79 16.10
CA VAL A 526 18.79 2.65 17.29
C VAL A 526 17.55 2.61 18.19
N PHE A 527 16.35 2.69 17.63
CA PHE A 527 15.09 2.58 18.37
C PHE A 527 14.97 1.22 19.06
N ILE A 528 15.20 0.13 18.32
CA ILE A 528 15.12 -1.24 18.84
C ILE A 528 16.11 -1.45 19.98
N ARG A 529 17.37 -1.00 19.83
CA ARG A 529 18.38 -1.05 20.89
C ARG A 529 17.97 -0.24 22.12
N GLY A 530 17.40 0.94 21.93
CA GLY A 530 16.87 1.77 23.01
C GLY A 530 15.67 1.13 23.73
N TYR A 531 14.81 0.41 23.01
CA TYR A 531 13.68 -0.32 23.58
C TYR A 531 14.17 -1.49 24.45
N PHE A 532 15.03 -2.36 23.92
CA PHE A 532 15.55 -3.50 24.69
C PHE A 532 16.44 -3.09 25.87
N ARG A 533 17.12 -1.93 25.81
CA ARG A 533 17.82 -1.38 26.97
C ARG A 533 16.86 -1.00 28.10
N ARG A 534 15.69 -0.45 27.77
CA ARG A 534 14.66 -0.06 28.75
C ARG A 534 13.91 -1.25 29.33
N VAL A 535 13.60 -2.25 28.51
CA VAL A 535 12.71 -3.37 28.89
C VAL A 535 13.48 -4.66 29.26
N GLY A 536 14.67 -4.87 28.71
CA GLY A 536 15.43 -6.13 28.82
C GLY A 536 16.63 -6.11 29.77
N GLY A 537 16.74 -5.14 30.68
CA GLY A 537 17.80 -5.09 31.69
C GLY A 537 19.22 -4.91 31.12
N GLY A 538 19.36 -4.28 29.94
CA GLY A 538 20.65 -3.89 29.36
C GLY A 538 21.52 -5.01 28.75
N LYS A 539 21.16 -6.29 28.94
CA LYS A 539 21.96 -7.46 28.49
C LYS A 539 21.45 -8.15 27.22
N ARG A 540 20.26 -7.80 26.71
CA ARG A 540 19.65 -8.43 25.52
C ARG A 540 19.43 -7.39 24.45
N GLY A 541 19.87 -7.67 23.22
CA GLY A 541 19.73 -6.78 22.08
C GLY A 541 19.89 -7.53 20.77
N VAL A 542 19.81 -6.80 19.65
CA VAL A 542 20.05 -7.35 18.31
C VAL A 542 21.53 -7.71 18.17
N GLU A 543 21.87 -8.96 18.46
CA GLU A 543 23.20 -9.53 18.25
C GLU A 543 23.45 -9.74 16.76
N LEU A 544 24.38 -8.98 16.16
CA LEU A 544 24.73 -9.10 14.74
C LEU A 544 25.30 -10.48 14.39
N GLU A 545 26.00 -11.12 15.33
CA GLU A 545 26.63 -12.43 15.14
C GLU A 545 25.60 -13.54 14.90
N LYS A 546 24.40 -13.44 15.49
CA LYS A 546 23.30 -14.39 15.27
C LYS A 546 22.53 -14.16 13.97
N ILE A 547 22.74 -13.01 13.32
CA ILE A 547 22.02 -12.56 12.12
C ILE A 547 22.86 -12.78 10.86
N MET A 548 24.18 -12.71 10.96
CA MET A 548 25.05 -12.91 9.81
C MET A 548 25.00 -14.37 9.32
N PRO A 549 24.95 -14.57 7.99
CA PRO A 549 25.12 -15.90 7.40
C PRO A 549 26.51 -16.45 7.69
N GLY A 550 26.67 -17.77 7.63
CA GLY A 550 27.94 -18.45 7.84
C GLY A 550 29.03 -17.89 6.92
N GLY A 551 30.23 -17.67 7.47
CA GLY A 551 31.35 -17.07 6.74
C GLY A 551 31.67 -17.77 5.41
N LEU A 552 31.50 -19.10 5.36
CA LEU A 552 31.65 -19.91 4.15
C LEU A 552 30.70 -19.50 3.03
N LEU A 553 29.42 -19.26 3.35
CA LEU A 553 28.43 -18.82 2.37
C LEU A 553 28.79 -17.43 1.82
N VAL A 554 29.22 -16.51 2.69
CA VAL A 554 29.63 -15.16 2.27
C VAL A 554 30.85 -15.21 1.36
N THR A 555 31.90 -15.97 1.74
CA THR A 555 33.13 -16.06 0.94
C THR A 555 32.88 -16.70 -0.42
N VAL A 556 32.08 -17.77 -0.47
CA VAL A 556 31.73 -18.44 -1.73
C VAL A 556 30.82 -17.55 -2.57
N ALA A 557 29.87 -16.84 -1.97
CA ALA A 557 29.01 -15.90 -2.68
C ALA A 557 29.81 -14.73 -3.30
N VAL A 558 30.78 -14.17 -2.59
CA VAL A 558 31.66 -13.12 -3.14
C VAL A 558 32.51 -13.66 -4.27
N GLY A 559 33.13 -14.84 -4.08
CA GLY A 559 33.96 -15.49 -5.11
C GLY A 559 33.17 -15.84 -6.37
N VAL A 560 32.02 -16.50 -6.21
CA VAL A 560 31.13 -16.85 -7.33
C VAL A 560 30.57 -15.60 -7.99
N GLY A 561 30.17 -14.58 -7.23
CA GLY A 561 29.71 -13.30 -7.79
C GLY A 561 30.77 -12.61 -8.64
N ALA A 562 32.04 -12.62 -8.21
CA ALA A 562 33.15 -12.08 -9.00
C ALA A 562 33.41 -12.87 -10.30
N VAL A 563 33.34 -14.20 -10.23
CA VAL A 563 33.47 -15.08 -11.42
C VAL A 563 32.28 -14.91 -12.36
N ALA A 564 31.06 -14.85 -11.83
CA ALA A 564 29.83 -14.70 -12.59
C ALA A 564 29.85 -13.42 -13.43
N ARG A 565 30.33 -12.30 -12.88
CA ARG A 565 30.45 -11.03 -13.60
C ARG A 565 31.48 -11.04 -14.72
N ARG A 566 32.47 -11.93 -14.68
CA ARG A 566 33.48 -12.08 -15.74
C ARG A 566 33.05 -13.07 -16.82
N VAL A 567 32.35 -14.14 -16.43
CA VAL A 567 32.08 -15.29 -17.31
C VAL A 567 30.74 -15.19 -18.04
N VAL A 568 29.76 -14.48 -17.47
CA VAL A 568 28.43 -14.26 -18.05
C VAL A 568 28.47 -12.99 -18.89
N GLY A 569 28.28 -13.09 -20.20
CA GLY A 569 28.30 -11.96 -21.14
C GLY A 569 29.34 -12.04 -22.28
N GLU A 570 30.28 -13.00 -22.22
CA GLU A 570 31.33 -13.11 -23.24
C GLU A 570 30.96 -13.97 -24.46
N LYS A 571 29.98 -14.90 -24.35
CA LYS A 571 29.68 -15.86 -25.42
C LYS A 571 28.21 -16.30 -25.39
N GLY A 572 27.38 -15.75 -26.28
CA GLY A 572 26.08 -16.30 -26.68
C GLY A 572 24.99 -16.45 -25.60
N VAL A 573 23.80 -15.92 -25.88
CA VAL A 573 22.66 -15.84 -24.93
C VAL A 573 22.30 -17.19 -24.28
N MET A 574 22.32 -18.31 -25.02
CA MET A 574 21.98 -19.63 -24.47
C MET A 574 23.04 -20.18 -23.51
N MET A 575 24.31 -19.94 -23.81
CA MET A 575 25.44 -20.38 -22.97
C MET A 575 25.50 -19.57 -21.67
N ASP A 576 25.14 -18.29 -21.70
CA ASP A 576 25.04 -17.44 -20.51
C ASP A 576 23.95 -17.94 -19.54
N TYR A 577 22.84 -18.49 -20.02
CA TYR A 577 21.84 -19.14 -19.16
C TYR A 577 22.39 -20.40 -18.48
N VAL A 578 23.12 -21.24 -19.21
CA VAL A 578 23.69 -22.48 -18.67
C VAL A 578 24.75 -22.15 -17.60
N LYS A 579 25.62 -21.18 -17.87
CA LYS A 579 26.61 -20.68 -16.91
C LYS A 579 25.93 -20.09 -15.67
N GLY A 580 24.92 -19.24 -15.85
CA GLY A 580 24.15 -18.64 -14.76
C GLY A 580 23.45 -19.69 -13.88
N ALA A 581 22.83 -20.69 -14.50
CA ALA A 581 22.19 -21.80 -13.78
C ALA A 581 23.20 -22.67 -13.02
N GLY A 582 24.36 -22.96 -13.62
CA GLY A 582 25.44 -23.69 -12.96
C GLY A 582 25.99 -22.96 -11.72
N LEU A 583 26.27 -21.67 -11.85
CA LEU A 583 26.75 -20.83 -10.74
C LEU A 583 25.70 -20.71 -9.63
N ALA A 584 24.41 -20.56 -9.99
CA ALA A 584 23.32 -20.58 -9.02
C ALA A 584 23.21 -21.94 -8.30
N GLY A 585 23.42 -23.05 -9.00
CA GLY A 585 23.46 -24.39 -8.41
C GLY A 585 24.57 -24.55 -7.38
N VAL A 586 25.79 -24.09 -7.69
CA VAL A 586 26.93 -24.13 -6.77
C VAL A 586 26.65 -23.34 -5.49
N VAL A 587 26.21 -22.09 -5.62
CA VAL A 587 25.89 -21.25 -4.45
C VAL A 587 24.72 -21.82 -3.66
N GLY A 588 23.72 -22.40 -4.33
CA GLY A 588 22.59 -23.07 -3.68
C GLY A 588 23.02 -24.27 -2.84
N ILE A 589 23.90 -25.12 -3.37
CA ILE A 589 24.45 -26.27 -2.63
C ILE A 589 25.26 -25.82 -1.42
N VAL A 590 26.13 -24.81 -1.59
CA VAL A 590 26.91 -24.24 -0.47
C VAL A 590 26.01 -23.61 0.58
N CYS A 591 24.93 -22.93 0.17
CA CYS A 591 23.93 -22.38 1.08
C CYS A 591 23.27 -23.49 1.92
N LEU A 592 22.80 -24.56 1.27
CA LEU A 592 22.19 -25.70 1.97
C LEU A 592 23.17 -26.39 2.92
N PHE A 593 24.45 -26.49 2.55
CA PHE A 593 25.48 -27.09 3.40
C PHE A 593 25.86 -26.21 4.59
N SER A 594 26.15 -24.92 4.34
CA SER A 594 26.58 -23.94 5.35
C SER A 594 25.48 -23.66 6.37
N GLU A 595 24.23 -23.56 5.91
CA GLU A 595 23.07 -23.19 6.76
C GLU A 595 22.20 -24.39 7.14
N ARG A 596 22.72 -25.63 7.01
CA ARG A 596 21.97 -26.87 7.26
C ARG A 596 21.27 -26.90 8.63
N HIS A 597 21.95 -26.40 9.66
CA HIS A 597 21.41 -26.38 11.03
C HIS A 597 20.21 -25.45 11.14
N PHE A 598 20.31 -24.25 10.55
CA PHE A 598 19.23 -23.28 10.49
C PHE A 598 18.00 -23.83 9.74
N PHE A 599 18.20 -24.43 8.56
CA PHE A 599 17.10 -25.02 7.79
C PHE A 599 16.42 -26.19 8.51
N MET A 600 17.19 -27.03 9.21
CA MET A 600 16.65 -28.13 10.00
C MET A 600 15.84 -27.64 11.20
N ASP A 601 16.24 -26.53 11.84
CA ASP A 601 15.50 -25.96 12.95
C ASP A 601 14.20 -25.28 12.49
N CYS A 602 14.22 -24.56 11.35
CA CYS A 602 13.01 -24.09 10.67
C CYS A 602 12.04 -25.23 10.32
N TYR A 603 12.57 -26.35 9.81
CA TYR A 603 11.76 -27.52 9.46
C TYR A 603 11.11 -28.16 10.70
N LYS A 604 11.84 -28.27 11.82
CA LYS A 604 11.29 -28.78 13.09
C LYS A 604 10.17 -27.86 13.61
N LEU A 605 10.37 -26.55 13.59
CA LEU A 605 9.37 -25.55 13.98
C LEU A 605 8.09 -25.67 13.12
N PHE A 606 8.24 -25.78 11.80
CA PHE A 606 7.11 -25.96 10.89
C PHE A 606 6.36 -27.28 11.12
N LYS A 607 7.08 -28.37 11.38
CA LYS A 607 6.51 -29.68 11.69
C LYS A 607 5.74 -29.69 13.01
N LEU A 608 6.20 -28.93 14.02
CA LEU A 608 5.50 -28.74 15.29
C LEU A 608 4.23 -27.91 15.12
N ALA A 609 4.27 -26.85 14.31
CA ALA A 609 3.11 -26.01 14.02
C ALA A 609 2.00 -26.74 13.26
N ARG A 610 2.33 -27.67 12.36
CA ARG A 610 1.34 -28.48 11.61
C ARG A 610 0.67 -29.57 12.45
N LYS A 611 1.23 -29.93 13.61
CA LYS A 611 0.70 -30.95 14.52
C LYS A 611 -0.21 -30.37 15.62
N ARG A 612 -0.20 -29.05 15.81
CA ARG A 612 -1.16 -28.31 16.62
C ARG A 612 -2.30 -27.83 15.73
#